data_AF-A0A933QRX4-F1
#
_entry.id   AF-A0A933QRX4-F1
#
_cell.length_a   1.000
_cell.length_b   1.000
_cell.length_c   1.000
_cell.angle_alpha   90.00
_cell.angle_beta   90.00
_cell.angle_gamma   90.00
#
_symmetry.space_group_name_H-M   'P 1'
#
loop_
_entity.id
_entity.type
_entity.pdbx_description
1 polymer ?
#
loop_
_entity_poly.entity_id
_entity_poly.type
_entity_poly.pdbx_seq_one_letter_code
_entity_poly.pdbx_strand_id
1 'polypeptide(L)'
;MVKGRPLFDGGIFLAFYFNQITATQAFALIKGTDRIWGIDFDTFRGWHLHPVEKPQDHVTIQAQDIPTIIEKLGNVIATLTTK
;
A
#
# COMPACT_ATOMS: atom_id res chain seq x y z
N MET A 1 2.33 -17.86 3.81
CA MET A 1 2.86 -16.53 3.44
C MET A 1 2.74 -16.39 1.94
N VAL A 2 2.02 -15.38 1.45
CA VAL A 2 1.91 -15.07 0.01
C VAL A 2 2.53 -13.69 -0.20
N LYS A 3 3.40 -13.58 -1.21
CA LYS A 3 4.04 -12.34 -1.65
C LYS A 3 4.01 -12.31 -3.17
N GLY A 4 3.69 -11.17 -3.76
CA GLY A 4 3.74 -10.94 -5.21
C GLY A 4 4.15 -9.51 -5.51
N ARG A 5 4.63 -9.28 -6.74
CA ARG A 5 5.10 -7.97 -7.22
C ARG A 5 4.61 -7.74 -8.66
N PRO A 6 3.48 -7.06 -8.90
CA PRO A 6 3.19 -6.52 -10.22
C PRO A 6 4.18 -5.38 -10.51
N LEU A 7 4.94 -5.49 -11.59
CA LEU A 7 5.87 -4.47 -12.08
C LEU A 7 5.09 -3.45 -12.93
N PHE A 8 5.23 -2.18 -12.58
CA PHE A 8 4.86 -1.04 -13.40
C PHE A 8 6.14 -0.44 -14.00
N ASP A 9 6.02 0.22 -15.15
CA ASP A 9 7.14 0.86 -15.84
C ASP A 9 7.90 1.82 -14.89
N GLY A 10 9.22 1.92 -15.02
CA GLY A 10 10.06 2.78 -14.16
C GLY A 10 10.41 2.24 -12.76
N GLY A 11 10.29 0.93 -12.52
CA GLY A 11 10.73 0.29 -11.27
C GLY A 11 9.77 0.49 -10.09
N ILE A 12 8.50 0.79 -10.38
CA ILE A 12 7.41 0.88 -9.41
C ILE A 12 6.74 -0.49 -9.31
N PHE A 13 6.46 -0.98 -8.10
CA PHE A 13 5.72 -2.22 -7.93
C PHE A 13 4.87 -2.21 -6.66
N LEU A 14 3.78 -2.98 -6.67
CA LEU A 14 3.02 -3.24 -5.44
C LEU A 14 3.70 -4.38 -4.67
N ALA A 15 4.08 -4.13 -3.43
CA ALA A 15 4.38 -5.17 -2.47
C ALA A 15 3.13 -5.44 -1.63
N PHE A 16 2.73 -6.69 -1.50
CA PHE A 16 1.69 -7.08 -0.54
C PHE A 16 2.20 -8.14 0.43
N TYR A 17 1.72 -8.07 1.67
CA TYR A 17 2.08 -8.96 2.76
C TYR A 17 0.85 -9.30 3.59
N PHE A 18 0.74 -10.59 3.93
CA PHE A 18 -0.29 -11.09 4.84
C PHE A 18 0.34 -12.03 5.87
N ASN A 19 0.04 -11.78 7.13
CA ASN A 19 0.41 -12.64 8.25
C ASN A 19 -0.82 -12.98 9.08
N GLN A 20 -1.26 -14.24 8.99
CA GLN A 20 -2.42 -14.72 9.72
C GLN A 20 -2.23 -14.72 11.24
N ILE A 21 -1.00 -14.94 11.74
CA ILE A 21 -0.73 -15.03 13.19
C ILE A 21 -0.92 -13.66 13.85
N THR A 22 -0.44 -12.59 13.19
CA THR A 22 -0.55 -11.22 13.70
C THR A 22 -1.72 -10.45 13.10
N ALA A 23 -2.55 -11.11 12.28
CA ALA A 23 -3.59 -10.52 11.44
C ALA A 23 -3.11 -9.36 10.55
N THR A 24 -1.79 -9.20 10.33
CA THR A 24 -1.23 -8.07 9.59
C THR A 24 -1.54 -8.20 8.11
N GLN A 25 -1.98 -7.10 7.51
CA GLN A 25 -2.18 -6.95 6.07
C GLN A 25 -1.43 -5.70 5.64
N ALA A 26 -0.67 -5.75 4.57
CA ALA A 26 0.02 -4.57 4.06
C ALA A 26 0.00 -4.55 2.55
N PHE A 27 -0.28 -3.37 2.00
CA PHE A 27 -0.28 -3.08 0.57
C PHE A 27 0.56 -1.83 0.37
N ALA A 28 1.77 -1.97 -0.16
CA ALA A 28 2.73 -0.88 -0.29
C ALA A 28 3.12 -0.68 -1.76
N LEU A 29 2.95 0.53 -2.27
CA LEU A 29 3.53 0.94 -3.54
C LEU A 29 5.00 1.31 -3.29
N ILE A 30 5.90 0.62 -3.97
CA ILE A 30 7.34 0.77 -3.82
C ILE A 30 7.91 1.34 -5.12
N LYS A 31 8.86 2.28 -5.01
CA LYS A 31 9.69 2.76 -6.12
C LYS A 31 11.16 2.59 -5.73
N GLY A 32 11.87 1.71 -6.45
CA GLY A 32 13.22 1.32 -6.03
C GLY A 32 13.19 0.57 -4.69
N THR A 33 13.73 1.17 -3.63
CA THR A 33 13.70 0.65 -2.25
C THR A 33 12.68 1.33 -1.36
N ASP A 34 12.09 2.44 -1.82
CA ASP A 34 11.30 3.32 -0.97
C ASP A 34 9.82 3.06 -1.13
N ARG A 35 9.11 3.03 0.00
CA ARG A 35 7.66 3.08 0.03
C ARG A 35 7.22 4.48 -0.35
N ILE A 36 6.37 4.59 -1.37
CA ILE A 36 5.78 5.85 -1.79
C ILE A 36 4.29 5.95 -1.46
N TRP A 37 3.61 4.84 -1.18
CA TRP A 37 2.22 4.83 -0.73
C TRP A 37 1.88 3.49 -0.06
N GLY A 38 0.80 3.42 0.71
CA GLY A 38 0.20 2.14 1.01
C GLY A 38 -0.90 2.14 2.06
N ILE A 39 -1.61 1.02 2.16
CA ILE A 39 -2.65 0.80 3.16
C ILE A 39 -2.34 -0.47 3.91
N ASP A 40 -2.26 -0.36 5.22
CA ASP A 40 -1.92 -1.46 6.10
C ASP A 40 -2.97 -1.62 7.19
N PHE A 41 -3.06 -2.84 7.71
CA PHE A 41 -3.74 -3.17 8.94
C PHE A 41 -2.75 -3.92 9.83
N ASP A 42 -2.60 -3.45 11.07
CA ASP A 42 -1.93 -4.18 12.13
C ASP A 42 -2.75 -4.06 13.43
N THR A 43 -2.56 -4.98 14.38
CA THR A 43 -3.36 -5.00 15.62
C THR A 43 -3.02 -3.87 16.58
N PHE A 44 -1.93 -3.13 16.36
CA PHE A 44 -1.49 -2.01 17.20
C PHE A 44 -2.11 -0.69 16.75
N ARG A 45 -2.22 -0.44 15.44
CA ARG A 45 -2.72 0.81 14.84
C ARG A 45 -4.12 0.69 14.23
N GLY A 46 -4.57 -0.53 13.94
CA GLY A 46 -5.71 -0.77 13.07
C GLY A 46 -5.38 -0.41 11.62
N TRP A 47 -6.41 -0.02 10.86
CA TRP A 47 -6.27 0.39 9.46
C TRP A 47 -5.63 1.77 9.35
N HIS A 48 -4.58 1.87 8.56
CA HIS A 48 -3.86 3.13 8.36
C HIS A 48 -3.32 3.27 6.93
N LEU A 49 -3.24 4.53 6.50
CA LEU A 49 -2.73 4.97 5.22
C LEU A 49 -1.34 5.57 5.39
N HIS A 50 -0.44 5.19 4.48
CA HIS A 50 0.83 5.83 4.18
C HIS A 50 0.63 6.71 2.94
N PRO A 51 0.45 8.04 3.09
CA PRO A 51 0.12 8.95 1.98
C PRO A 51 1.32 9.19 1.05
N VAL A 52 1.05 9.64 -0.18
CA VAL A 52 2.08 9.86 -1.21
C VAL A 52 3.07 10.95 -0.80
N GLU A 53 2.56 12.02 -0.20
CA GLU A 53 3.33 13.20 0.18
C GLU A 53 4.24 12.91 1.38
N LYS A 54 3.82 11.96 2.25
CA LYS A 54 4.55 11.61 3.46
C LYS A 54 4.40 10.11 3.79
N PRO A 55 5.10 9.22 3.07
CA PRO A 55 4.91 7.77 3.17
C PRO A 55 5.28 7.16 4.54
N GLN A 56 5.96 7.92 5.40
CA GLN A 56 6.31 7.51 6.76
C GLN A 56 5.18 7.79 7.78
N ASP A 57 4.18 8.58 7.40
CA ASP A 57 3.03 8.86 8.26
C ASP A 57 2.08 7.66 8.29
N HIS A 58 1.38 7.53 9.43
CA HIS A 58 0.36 6.52 9.65
C HIS A 58 -0.96 7.26 9.91
N VAL A 59 -1.71 7.53 8.84
CA VAL A 59 -3.00 8.22 8.93
C VAL A 59 -4.08 7.19 9.19
N THR A 60 -4.74 7.23 10.36
CA THR A 60 -5.84 6.32 10.67
C THR A 60 -6.95 6.43 9.63
N ILE A 61 -7.44 5.29 9.15
CA ILE A 61 -8.56 5.21 8.21
C ILE A 61 -9.56 4.16 8.68
N GLN A 62 -10.75 4.18 8.09
CA GLN A 62 -11.73 3.10 8.27
C GLN A 62 -11.25 1.81 7.62
N ALA A 63 -11.84 0.68 8.01
CA ALA A 63 -11.57 -0.61 7.39
C ALA A 63 -11.75 -0.58 5.87
N GLN A 64 -10.88 -1.29 5.16
CA GLN A 64 -10.88 -1.34 3.70
C GLN A 64 -11.04 -2.80 3.25
N ASP A 65 -11.79 -3.01 2.18
CA ASP A 65 -11.75 -4.28 1.45
C ASP A 65 -10.69 -4.24 0.34
N ILE A 66 -10.34 -5.41 -0.18
CA ILE A 66 -9.30 -5.52 -1.23
C ILE A 66 -9.69 -4.72 -2.49
N PRO A 67 -10.92 -4.79 -3.02
CA PRO A 67 -11.31 -3.97 -4.18
C PRO A 67 -11.07 -2.47 -3.98
N THR A 68 -11.45 -1.91 -2.83
CA THR A 68 -11.24 -0.49 -2.50
C THR A 68 -9.75 -0.14 -2.45
N ILE A 69 -8.91 -1.03 -1.91
CA ILE A 69 -7.45 -0.82 -1.88
C ILE A 69 -6.87 -0.78 -3.30
N ILE A 70 -7.32 -1.68 -4.17
CA ILE A 70 -6.87 -1.74 -5.58
C ILE A 70 -7.35 -0.51 -6.36
N GLU A 71 -8.58 -0.03 -6.14
CA GLU A 71 -9.07 1.20 -6.75
C GLU A 71 -8.23 2.42 -6.32
N LYS A 72 -7.96 2.56 -5.01
CA LYS A 72 -7.11 3.63 -4.49
C LYS A 72 -5.69 3.58 -5.06
N LEU A 73 -5.13 2.37 -5.19
CA LEU A 73 -3.85 2.16 -5.85
C LEU A 73 -3.88 2.65 -7.31
N GLY A 74 -4.93 2.30 -8.05
CA GLY A 74 -5.12 2.77 -9.43
C GLY A 74 -5.12 4.29 -9.54
N ASN A 75 -5.83 4.97 -8.64
CA ASN A 75 -5.87 6.43 -8.57
C ASN A 75 -4.49 7.03 -8.27
N VAL A 76 -3.74 6.46 -7.32
CA VAL A 76 -2.37 6.89 -7.01
C VAL A 76 -1.47 6.74 -8.22
N ILE A 77 -1.48 5.58 -8.89
CA ILE A 77 -0.66 5.33 -10.08
C ILE A 77 -1.01 6.33 -11.19
N ALA A 78 -2.29 6.58 -11.45
CA ALA A 78 -2.73 7.54 -12.46
C ALA A 78 -2.12 8.94 -12.22
N THR A 79 -2.13 9.42 -10.97
CA THR A 79 -1.54 10.72 -10.59
C THR A 79 -0.01 10.78 -10.70
N LEU A 80 0.68 9.64 -10.60
CA LEU A 80 2.13 9.56 -10.77
C LEU A 80 2.54 9.56 -12.24
N THR A 81 1.68 9.08 -13.14
CA THR A 81 1.93 9.02 -14.59
C THR A 81 1.58 10.30 -15.37
N THR A 82 0.90 11.26 -14.72
CA THR A 82 0.52 12.56 -15.34
C THR A 82 1.52 13.70 -15.05
N LYS A 83 2.65 13.41 -14.40
CA LYS A 83 3.76 14.35 -14.18
C LYS A 83 4.96 13.95 -15.03
#